data_AF-A0A820GGH9-F1
#
_entry.id   AF-A0A820GGH9-F1
#
_cell.length_a   1.000
_cell.length_b   1.000
_cell.length_c   1.000
_cell.angle_alpha   90.00
_cell.angle_beta   90.00
_cell.angle_gamma   90.00
#
_symmetry.space_group_name_H-M   'P 1'
#
loop_
_entity.id
_entity.type
_entity.pdbx_description
1 polymer ?
#
loop_
_entity_poly.entity_id
_entity_poly.type
_entity_poly.pdbx_seq_one_letter_code
_entity_poly.pdbx_strand_id
1 'polypeptide(L)'
;MNEPSLFNTNDNFAWNWNMTGTNYTLKCPQSKLDDPPYRTKAAFRYDETMNRNGRLSDRTMCMTALQGEIDPDTGTPKYRHYDVHSLYGWSQTKSTLDGIQSATGKRSMVLSRSTFVGSGQWGGHWLGDNEASWSEMKQSLIGMIEFNWFGIPFNGADICGFDKTPTEEMCIR
;
A
#
# COMPACT_ATOMS: atom_id res chain seq x y z
N MET A 1 1.59 4.05 -4.07
CA MET A 1 0.41 3.23 -4.44
C MET A 1 0.80 1.76 -4.65
N ASN A 2 1.63 1.19 -3.79
CA ASN A 2 2.25 -0.13 -4.01
C ASN A 2 2.00 -1.10 -2.87
N GLU A 3 0.87 -0.95 -2.18
CA GLU A 3 0.37 -1.90 -1.19
C GLU A 3 0.11 -3.30 -1.76
N PRO A 4 -0.48 -3.52 -2.96
CA PRO A 4 -0.91 -2.62 -4.05
C PRO A 4 -2.34 -2.08 -3.90
N SER A 5 -2.52 -0.77 -4.02
CA SER A 5 -3.83 -0.14 -3.90
C SER A 5 -4.62 -0.22 -5.21
N LEU A 6 -5.87 -0.66 -5.11
CA LEU A 6 -6.85 -0.62 -6.18
C LEU A 6 -8.12 0.08 -5.70
N PHE A 7 -8.72 0.91 -6.55
CA PHE A 7 -9.99 1.52 -6.20
C PHE A 7 -11.13 0.53 -6.40
N ASN A 8 -12.02 0.46 -5.41
CA ASN A 8 -13.34 -0.14 -5.55
C ASN A 8 -13.34 -1.63 -5.91
N THR A 9 -12.27 -2.39 -5.63
CA THR A 9 -12.31 -3.86 -5.73
C THR A 9 -13.52 -4.39 -4.96
N ASN A 10 -14.31 -5.26 -5.60
CA ASN A 10 -15.58 -5.84 -5.17
C ASN A 10 -16.78 -4.87 -5.09
N ASP A 11 -16.61 -3.55 -5.22
CA ASP A 11 -17.73 -2.58 -5.22
C ASP A 11 -18.46 -2.59 -6.55
N ASN A 12 -19.74 -2.21 -6.60
CA ASN A 12 -20.51 -2.23 -7.85
C ASN A 12 -20.08 -1.13 -8.83
N PHE A 13 -19.59 -0.01 -8.31
CA PHE A 13 -19.24 1.17 -9.09
C PHE A 13 -17.98 1.81 -8.52
N ALA A 14 -17.15 2.38 -9.38
CA ALA A 14 -16.04 3.22 -8.94
C ALA A 14 -16.57 4.56 -8.41
N TRP A 15 -16.06 5.02 -7.25
CA TRP A 15 -16.58 6.26 -6.62
C TRP A 15 -16.23 7.52 -7.42
N ASN A 16 -15.15 7.46 -8.21
CA ASN A 16 -14.57 8.57 -8.94
C ASN A 16 -14.92 8.55 -10.45
N TRP A 17 -15.92 7.78 -10.87
CA TRP A 17 -16.22 7.60 -12.29
C TRP A 17 -17.67 7.97 -12.65
N ASN A 18 -17.84 8.64 -13.78
CA ASN A 18 -19.14 9.03 -14.31
C ASN A 18 -19.86 7.80 -14.90
N MET A 19 -21.18 7.72 -14.77
CA MET A 19 -22.00 6.55 -15.14
C MET A 19 -22.09 6.26 -16.65
N THR A 20 -21.25 6.91 -17.48
CA THR A 20 -21.34 6.89 -18.94
C THR A 20 -20.44 5.85 -19.62
N GLY A 21 -19.70 5.03 -18.86
CA GLY A 21 -18.85 3.96 -19.40
C GLY A 21 -19.10 2.57 -18.78
N THR A 22 -18.42 1.55 -19.31
CA THR A 22 -18.47 0.19 -18.79
C THR A 22 -17.81 0.08 -17.41
N ASN A 23 -18.64 -0.02 -16.37
CA ASN A 23 -18.21 -0.05 -14.97
C ASN A 23 -17.55 -1.39 -14.63
N TYR A 24 -16.23 -1.47 -14.76
CA TYR A 24 -15.48 -2.66 -14.36
C TYR A 24 -14.58 -2.33 -13.18
N THR A 25 -15.17 -2.45 -11.99
CA THR A 25 -14.37 -2.71 -10.80
C THR A 25 -13.85 -4.15 -10.85
N LEU A 26 -12.68 -4.40 -10.27
CA LEU A 26 -12.18 -5.77 -10.12
C LEU A 26 -13.16 -6.54 -9.23
N LYS A 27 -13.67 -7.68 -9.72
CA LYS A 27 -14.53 -8.59 -8.94
C LYS A 27 -13.76 -9.86 -8.61
N CYS A 28 -13.47 -10.06 -7.33
CA CYS A 28 -12.74 -11.24 -6.88
C CYS A 28 -13.68 -12.43 -6.66
N PRO A 29 -13.25 -13.65 -7.03
CA PRO A 29 -14.06 -14.86 -6.88
C PRO A 29 -14.39 -15.11 -5.40
N GLN A 30 -15.48 -15.84 -5.12
CA GLN A 30 -15.74 -16.34 -3.77
C GLN A 30 -14.68 -17.38 -3.41
N SER A 31 -13.91 -17.12 -2.36
CA SER A 31 -12.75 -17.92 -2.00
C SER A 31 -12.47 -17.81 -0.51
N LYS A 32 -12.09 -18.93 0.12
CA LYS A 32 -11.63 -18.93 1.51
C LYS A 32 -10.34 -18.12 1.74
N LEU A 33 -9.64 -17.74 0.67
CA LEU A 33 -8.48 -16.85 0.74
C LEU A 33 -8.90 -15.38 0.85
N ASP A 34 -9.94 -14.97 0.13
CA ASP A 34 -10.50 -13.62 0.25
C ASP A 34 -11.38 -13.48 1.51
N ASP A 35 -12.00 -14.59 1.91
CA ASP A 35 -12.94 -14.73 3.02
C ASP A 35 -12.41 -15.76 4.04
N PRO A 36 -11.30 -15.49 4.74
CA PRO A 36 -10.69 -16.44 5.67
C PRO A 36 -11.59 -16.73 6.88
N PRO A 37 -11.46 -17.92 7.51
CA PRO A 37 -12.26 -18.28 8.68
C PRO A 37 -12.04 -17.33 9.86
N TYR A 38 -10.86 -16.70 9.93
CA TYR A 38 -10.56 -15.64 10.89
C TYR A 38 -10.21 -14.35 10.15
N ARG A 39 -11.08 -13.36 10.27
CA ARG A 39 -10.93 -12.06 9.63
C ARG A 39 -9.97 -11.19 10.42
N THR A 40 -9.06 -10.51 9.72
CA THR A 40 -8.15 -9.55 10.34
C THR A 40 -8.87 -8.22 10.57
N LYS A 41 -8.31 -7.36 11.45
CA LYS A 41 -8.83 -5.99 11.66
C LYS A 41 -8.94 -5.19 10.35
N ALA A 42 -8.07 -5.47 9.37
CA ALA A 42 -8.12 -4.83 8.06
C ALA A 42 -9.42 -5.14 7.31
N ALA A 43 -9.93 -6.38 7.40
CA ALA A 43 -11.22 -6.73 6.81
C ALA A 43 -12.40 -6.05 7.54
N PHE A 44 -12.35 -5.99 8.87
CA PHE A 44 -13.40 -5.33 9.67
C PHE A 44 -13.47 -3.82 9.48
N ARG A 45 -12.34 -3.16 9.19
CA ARG A 45 -12.28 -1.70 8.98
C ARG A 45 -13.29 -1.21 7.94
N TYR A 46 -13.60 -2.04 6.96
CA TYR A 46 -14.49 -1.66 5.86
C TYR A 46 -15.96 -2.08 6.07
N ASP A 47 -16.26 -2.90 7.08
CA ASP A 47 -17.63 -3.38 7.35
C ASP A 47 -18.60 -2.23 7.58
N GLU A 48 -18.20 -1.19 8.32
CA GLU A 48 -19.07 -0.05 8.61
C GLU A 48 -19.34 0.82 7.38
N THR A 49 -18.40 0.83 6.43
CA THR A 49 -18.48 1.63 5.20
C THR A 49 -19.14 0.89 4.04
N MET A 50 -19.30 -0.43 4.16
CA MET A 50 -19.81 -1.31 3.13
C MET A 50 -21.13 -1.94 3.59
N ASN A 51 -22.13 -2.01 2.72
CA ASN A 51 -23.38 -2.73 3.02
C ASN A 51 -23.21 -4.28 2.93
N ARG A 52 -22.01 -4.78 3.26
CA ARG A 52 -21.61 -6.20 3.23
C ARG A 52 -20.38 -6.40 4.12
N ASN A 53 -20.08 -7.66 4.45
CA ASN A 53 -18.81 -8.00 5.08
C ASN A 53 -17.64 -7.66 4.13
N GLY A 54 -16.66 -6.95 4.69
CA GLY A 54 -15.39 -6.63 4.07
C GLY A 54 -14.54 -7.88 3.84
N ARG A 55 -13.89 -7.93 2.68
CA ARG A 55 -13.04 -9.02 2.19
C ARG A 55 -11.59 -8.55 2.19
N LEU A 56 -10.64 -9.49 2.26
CA LEU A 56 -9.22 -9.12 2.21
C LEU A 56 -8.83 -8.43 0.90
N SER A 57 -9.49 -8.75 -0.21
CA SER A 57 -9.27 -8.08 -1.50
C SER A 57 -9.86 -6.68 -1.61
N ASP A 58 -10.60 -6.21 -0.61
CA ASP A 58 -11.17 -4.87 -0.68
C ASP A 58 -10.06 -3.83 -0.73
N ARG A 59 -10.14 -2.94 -1.73
CA ARG A 59 -9.13 -1.91 -2.05
C ARG A 59 -7.75 -2.44 -2.48
N THR A 60 -7.64 -3.71 -2.83
CA THR A 60 -6.41 -4.37 -3.33
C THR A 60 -6.74 -5.45 -4.37
N MET A 61 -5.77 -6.29 -4.75
CA MET A 61 -5.94 -7.42 -5.67
C MET A 61 -6.63 -8.61 -5.01
N CYS A 62 -7.16 -9.52 -5.83
CA CYS A 62 -7.75 -10.78 -5.36
C CYS A 62 -6.71 -11.66 -4.66
N MET A 63 -7.05 -12.23 -3.51
CA MET A 63 -6.12 -13.08 -2.75
C MET A 63 -5.75 -14.36 -3.49
N THR A 64 -6.58 -14.78 -4.44
CA THR A 64 -6.31 -15.90 -5.36
C THR A 64 -5.32 -15.59 -6.48
N ALA A 65 -4.93 -14.32 -6.69
CA ALA A 65 -4.03 -13.95 -7.78
C ALA A 65 -2.66 -14.63 -7.61
N LEU A 66 -2.14 -15.22 -8.70
CA LEU A 66 -0.84 -15.89 -8.72
C LEU A 66 0.26 -14.90 -9.09
N GLN A 67 1.42 -15.02 -8.45
CA GLN A 67 2.55 -14.10 -8.54
C GLN A 67 3.89 -14.85 -8.47
N GLY A 68 4.95 -14.15 -8.89
CA GLY A 68 6.32 -14.66 -8.85
C GLY A 68 6.71 -15.46 -10.08
N GLU A 69 7.91 -16.01 -10.04
CA GLU A 69 8.45 -16.86 -11.09
C GLU A 69 7.65 -18.15 -11.23
N ILE A 70 7.70 -18.75 -12.42
CA ILE A 70 7.09 -20.05 -12.68
C ILE A 70 7.87 -21.11 -11.92
N ASP A 71 7.16 -21.85 -11.07
CA ASP A 71 7.71 -23.00 -10.38
C ASP A 71 7.97 -24.12 -11.40
N PRO A 72 9.21 -24.61 -11.53
CA PRO A 72 9.57 -25.61 -12.54
C PRO A 72 8.89 -26.96 -12.33
N ASP A 73 8.45 -27.28 -11.11
CA ASP A 73 7.80 -28.54 -10.80
C ASP A 73 6.30 -28.51 -11.13
N THR A 74 5.66 -27.34 -10.95
CA THR A 74 4.19 -27.21 -11.16
C THR A 74 3.80 -26.52 -12.46
N GLY A 75 4.72 -25.79 -13.10
CA GLY A 75 4.44 -24.99 -14.30
C GLY A 75 3.55 -23.76 -14.05
N THR A 76 3.33 -23.37 -12.79
CA THR A 76 2.50 -22.22 -12.41
C THR A 76 3.28 -21.20 -11.57
N PRO A 77 2.83 -19.92 -11.47
CA PRO A 77 3.52 -18.95 -10.62
C PRO A 77 3.55 -19.40 -9.16
N LYS A 78 4.71 -19.23 -8.52
CA LYS A 78 5.07 -19.83 -7.22
C LYS A 78 4.22 -19.35 -6.03
N TYR A 79 3.75 -18.12 -6.05
CA TYR A 79 3.13 -17.48 -4.88
C TYR A 79 1.68 -17.10 -5.15
N ARG A 80 0.83 -17.17 -4.11
CA ARG A 80 -0.50 -16.54 -4.13
C ARG A 80 -0.42 -15.19 -3.47
N HIS A 81 -1.22 -14.24 -3.95
CA HIS A 81 -1.28 -12.89 -3.36
C HIS A 81 -1.67 -12.93 -1.88
N TYR A 82 -2.51 -13.88 -1.45
CA TYR A 82 -2.80 -14.13 -0.05
C TYR A 82 -1.53 -14.22 0.82
N ASP A 83 -0.51 -14.93 0.36
CA ASP A 83 0.71 -15.21 1.13
C ASP A 83 1.73 -14.06 1.07
N VAL A 84 1.66 -13.23 0.02
CA VAL A 84 2.70 -12.23 -0.29
C VAL A 84 2.17 -10.80 -0.43
N HIS A 85 0.92 -10.52 -0.07
CA HIS A 85 0.31 -9.19 -0.18
C HIS A 85 1.19 -8.12 0.47
N SER A 86 1.56 -8.33 1.75
CA SER A 86 2.41 -7.40 2.50
C SER A 86 3.85 -7.27 1.98
N LEU A 87 4.26 -8.12 1.03
CA LEU A 87 5.59 -8.08 0.39
C LEU A 87 5.57 -7.36 -0.95
N TYR A 88 4.42 -6.90 -1.45
CA TYR A 88 4.31 -6.33 -2.79
C TYR A 88 5.20 -5.08 -2.97
N GLY A 89 5.03 -4.04 -2.14
CA GLY A 89 5.86 -2.84 -2.19
C GLY A 89 7.34 -3.11 -1.90
N TRP A 90 7.62 -4.03 -0.98
CA TRP A 90 8.98 -4.51 -0.68
C TRP A 90 9.65 -5.10 -1.94
N SER A 91 8.96 -5.99 -2.65
CA SER A 91 9.46 -6.64 -3.87
C SER A 91 9.70 -5.65 -5.02
N GLN A 92 8.91 -4.58 -5.08
CA GLN A 92 9.05 -3.54 -6.08
C GLN A 92 10.24 -2.61 -5.79
N THR A 93 10.54 -2.36 -4.52
CA THR A 93 11.50 -1.33 -4.08
C THR A 93 12.90 -1.63 -4.61
N LYS A 94 13.39 -2.87 -4.44
CA LYS A 94 14.72 -3.26 -4.93
C LYS A 94 14.83 -3.17 -6.45
N SER A 95 13.86 -3.72 -7.17
CA SER A 95 13.82 -3.67 -8.64
C SER A 95 13.81 -2.24 -9.17
N THR A 96 13.12 -1.33 -8.47
CA THR A 96 13.10 0.10 -8.80
C THR A 96 14.47 0.73 -8.60
N LEU A 97 15.15 0.42 -7.49
CA LEU A 97 16.50 0.92 -7.20
C LEU A 97 17.51 0.45 -8.25
N ASP A 98 17.50 -0.84 -8.58
CA ASP A 98 18.39 -1.43 -9.58
C ASP A 98 18.16 -0.79 -10.96
N GLY A 99 16.91 -0.54 -11.33
CA GLY A 99 16.53 0.13 -12.57
C GLY A 99 17.06 1.56 -12.67
N ILE A 100 16.85 2.39 -11.64
CA ILE A 100 17.32 3.79 -11.65
C ILE A 100 18.85 3.88 -11.58
N GLN A 101 19.53 2.99 -10.85
CA GLN A 101 20.99 2.95 -10.82
C GLN A 101 21.57 2.55 -12.19
N SER A 102 20.96 1.57 -12.85
CA SER A 102 21.36 1.15 -14.21
C SER A 102 21.15 2.27 -15.23
N ALA A 103 20.04 3.00 -15.14
CA ALA A 103 19.72 4.09 -16.06
C ALA A 103 20.62 5.32 -15.87
N THR A 104 21.07 5.59 -14.64
CA THR A 104 21.82 6.82 -14.32
C THR A 104 23.31 6.63 -14.13
N GLY A 105 23.77 5.40 -13.88
CA GLY A 105 25.14 5.07 -13.50
C GLY A 105 25.58 5.68 -12.16
N LYS A 106 24.63 6.12 -11.32
CA LYS A 106 24.88 6.84 -10.07
C LYS A 106 24.19 6.16 -8.89
N ARG A 107 24.62 6.53 -7.68
CA ARG A 107 23.84 6.25 -6.47
C ARG A 107 22.49 6.97 -6.59
N SER A 108 21.42 6.22 -6.32
CA SER A 108 20.04 6.69 -6.42
C SER A 108 19.29 6.39 -5.13
N MET A 109 18.11 6.99 -4.99
CA MET A 109 17.20 6.75 -3.87
C MET A 109 15.83 6.37 -4.40
N VAL A 110 15.11 5.55 -3.64
CA VAL A 110 13.71 5.20 -3.89
C VAL A 110 12.92 5.54 -2.64
N LEU A 111 11.79 6.22 -2.81
CA LEU A 111 10.83 6.48 -1.73
C LEU A 111 9.60 5.61 -1.96
N SER A 112 9.31 4.68 -1.03
CA SER A 112 8.21 3.72 -1.15
C SER A 112 7.13 3.96 -0.09
N ARG A 113 5.86 3.77 -0.47
CA ARG A 113 4.74 3.86 0.47
C ARG A 113 4.61 2.58 1.27
N SER A 114 4.42 1.44 0.60
CA SER A 114 4.35 0.14 1.25
C SER A 114 5.75 -0.36 1.59
N THR A 115 5.90 -0.87 2.81
CA THR A 115 7.16 -1.41 3.34
C THR A 115 6.90 -2.71 4.11
N PHE A 116 7.87 -3.61 4.07
CA PHE A 116 8.01 -4.76 4.97
C PHE A 116 9.38 -4.75 5.65
N VAL A 117 9.62 -5.67 6.59
CA VAL A 117 10.93 -5.83 7.26
C VAL A 117 12.05 -5.93 6.22
N GLY A 118 13.08 -5.11 6.39
CA GLY A 118 14.23 -5.02 5.47
C GLY A 118 14.09 -4.03 4.31
N SER A 119 12.93 -3.37 4.13
CA SER A 119 12.76 -2.38 3.02
C SER A 119 13.78 -1.25 3.06
N GLY A 120 14.20 -0.84 4.27
CA GLY A 120 15.19 0.22 4.48
C GLY A 120 16.57 -0.06 3.88
N GLN A 121 16.85 -1.30 3.48
CA GLN A 121 18.07 -1.65 2.75
C GLN A 121 18.11 -1.01 1.35
N TRP A 122 16.96 -0.78 0.72
CA TRP A 122 16.88 -0.33 -0.68
C TRP A 122 16.08 0.96 -0.90
N GLY A 123 15.29 1.40 0.08
CA GLY A 123 14.48 2.61 -0.05
C GLY A 123 14.19 3.31 1.27
N GLY A 124 13.77 4.56 1.17
CA GLY A 124 13.15 5.31 2.26
C GLY A 124 11.64 5.21 2.25
N HIS A 125 11.01 5.85 3.23
CA HIS A 125 9.56 5.84 3.41
C HIS A 125 9.03 7.22 3.82
N TRP A 126 7.90 7.64 3.28
CA TRP A 126 7.16 8.76 3.84
C TRP A 126 5.89 8.25 4.52
N LEU A 127 5.48 8.88 5.62
CA LEU A 127 4.41 8.40 6.51
C LEU A 127 3.01 8.41 5.89
N GLY A 128 2.87 8.77 4.62
CA GLY A 128 1.62 8.74 3.88
C GLY A 128 0.81 10.02 4.00
N ASP A 129 -0.46 9.89 3.63
CA ASP A 129 -1.40 10.98 3.37
C ASP A 129 -1.92 11.57 4.69
N ASN A 130 -1.10 12.38 5.35
CA ASN A 130 -1.45 13.06 6.60
C ASN A 130 -2.37 14.27 6.37
N GLU A 131 -3.15 14.66 7.38
CA GLU A 131 -3.95 15.89 7.34
C GLU A 131 -3.14 17.09 7.86
N ALA A 132 -3.45 18.27 7.33
CA ALA A 132 -2.98 19.58 7.78
C ALA A 132 -3.53 19.91 9.19
N SER A 133 -2.99 19.26 10.23
CA SER A 133 -3.41 19.41 11.64
C SER A 133 -2.26 19.28 12.64
N TRP A 134 -2.41 19.93 13.80
CA TRP A 134 -1.44 19.83 14.91
C TRP A 134 -1.28 18.41 15.46
N SER A 135 -2.33 17.60 15.43
CA SER A 135 -2.26 16.20 15.84
C SER A 135 -1.36 15.38 14.91
N GLU A 136 -1.47 15.57 13.60
CA GLU A 136 -0.65 14.87 12.61
C GLU A 136 0.81 15.30 12.69
N MET A 137 1.10 16.56 13.01
CA MET A 137 2.46 17.01 13.30
C MET A 137 3.07 16.22 14.46
N LYS A 138 2.31 15.98 15.54
CA LYS A 138 2.76 15.12 16.65
C LYS A 138 2.94 13.65 16.21
N GLN A 139 2.03 13.11 15.40
CA GLN A 139 2.12 11.74 14.90
C GLN A 139 3.35 11.53 14.02
N SER A 140 3.77 12.55 13.25
CA SER A 140 4.97 12.47 12.43
C SER A 140 6.22 12.12 13.26
N LEU A 141 6.37 12.72 14.45
CA LEU A 141 7.49 12.43 15.35
C LEU A 141 7.50 10.97 15.79
N ILE A 142 6.32 10.44 16.13
CA ILE A 142 6.16 9.04 16.55
C ILE A 142 6.52 8.12 15.38
N GLY A 143 5.91 8.33 14.22
CA GLY A 143 6.15 7.51 13.03
C GLY A 143 7.62 7.52 12.61
N MET A 144 8.28 8.68 12.61
CA MET A 144 9.69 8.76 12.24
C MET A 144 10.60 7.97 13.20
N ILE A 145 10.33 7.99 14.50
CA ILE A 145 11.08 7.21 15.50
C ILE A 145 10.83 5.71 15.31
N GLU A 146 9.58 5.31 15.14
CA GLU A 146 9.22 3.91 14.90
C GLU A 146 9.91 3.35 13.65
N PHE A 147 9.92 4.10 12.55
CA PHE A 147 10.59 3.66 11.32
C PHE A 147 12.11 3.57 11.45
N ASN A 148 12.74 4.38 12.31
CA ASN A 148 14.14 4.17 12.67
C ASN A 148 14.35 2.82 13.37
N TRP A 149 13.45 2.43 14.30
CA TRP A 149 13.50 1.10 14.92
C TRP A 149 13.16 -0.04 13.95
N PHE A 150 12.31 0.21 12.95
CA PHE A 150 12.03 -0.73 11.87
C PHE A 150 13.16 -0.84 10.84
N GLY A 151 14.25 -0.09 11.01
CA GLY A 151 15.44 -0.14 10.16
C GLY A 151 15.30 0.66 8.85
N ILE A 152 14.48 1.70 8.84
CA ILE A 152 14.25 2.60 7.69
C ILE A 152 14.56 4.04 8.13
N PRO A 153 15.85 4.44 8.19
CA PRO A 153 16.24 5.73 8.76
C PRO A 153 15.95 6.93 7.86
N PHE A 154 15.85 6.72 6.54
CA PHE A 154 15.46 7.78 5.60
C PHE A 154 13.94 7.84 5.51
N ASN A 155 13.34 8.62 6.40
CA ASN A 155 11.89 8.78 6.46
C ASN A 155 11.45 10.20 6.84
N GLY A 156 10.16 10.49 6.66
CA GLY A 156 9.56 11.79 7.00
C GLY A 156 8.04 11.83 6.75
N ALA A 157 7.40 12.93 7.13
CA ALA A 157 6.01 13.23 6.81
C ALA A 157 5.92 14.37 5.80
N ASP A 158 4.74 14.53 5.18
CA ASP A 158 4.48 15.66 4.29
C ASP A 158 4.33 16.94 5.12
N ILE A 159 5.26 17.88 4.92
CA ILE A 159 5.35 19.15 5.64
C ILE A 159 4.11 19.99 5.30
N CYS A 160 3.52 20.61 6.31
CA CYS A 160 2.24 21.33 6.24
C CYS A 160 0.99 20.46 5.99
N GLY A 161 1.14 19.15 5.85
CA GLY A 161 0.04 18.21 5.62
C GLY A 161 -0.29 18.01 4.14
N PHE A 162 -0.68 16.79 3.79
CA PHE A 162 -1.10 16.40 2.44
C PHE A 162 -2.57 16.76 2.16
N ASP A 163 -3.46 16.40 3.08
CA ASP A 163 -4.90 16.66 2.97
C ASP A 163 -5.30 17.88 3.83
N LYS A 164 -6.40 18.54 3.46
CA LYS A 164 -6.91 19.81 4.04
C LYS A 164 -5.97 21.01 3.83
N THR A 165 -6.45 22.21 4.18
CA THR A 165 -5.70 23.46 4.02
C THR A 165 -4.96 23.81 5.32
N PRO A 166 -3.63 23.98 5.29
CA PRO A 166 -2.87 24.39 6.47
C PRO A 166 -3.15 25.85 6.85
N THR A 167 -3.02 26.16 8.14
CA THR A 167 -2.88 27.55 8.60
C THR A 167 -1.43 28.00 8.45
N GLU A 168 -1.22 29.30 8.27
CA GLU A 168 0.13 29.89 8.20
C GLU A 168 0.96 29.52 9.45
N GLU A 169 0.38 29.66 10.64
CA GLU A 169 1.07 29.33 11.90
C GLU A 169 1.53 27.88 11.93
N MET A 170 0.71 26.94 11.48
CA MET A 170 1.07 25.53 11.48
C MET A 170 2.18 25.21 10.48
N CYS A 171 2.12 25.78 9.27
CA CYS A 171 3.11 25.50 8.21
C CYS A 171 4.49 26.13 8.49
N ILE A 172 4.56 27.13 9.37
CA ILE A 172 5.81 27.72 9.85
C ILE A 172 6.50 26.85 10.92
N ARG A 173 5.77 25.96 11.61
CA ARG A 173 6.35 25.06 12.63
C ARG A 173 6.95 23.81 12.02
#